data_AF-A0A9D9LJF4-F1
#
_entry.id   AF-A0A9D9LJF4-F1
#
_cell.length_a   1.000
_cell.length_b   1.000
_cell.length_c   1.000
_cell.angle_alpha   90.00
_cell.angle_beta   90.00
_cell.angle_gamma   90.00
#
_symmetry.space_group_name_H-M   'P 1'
#
loop_
_entity.id
_entity.type
_entity.pdbx_description
1 polymer ?
#
loop_
_entity_poly.entity_id
_entity_poly.type
_entity_poly.pdbx_seq_one_letter_code
_entity_poly.pdbx_strand_id
1 'polypeptide(L)' 'MRLQNKVALITGGAAGIGAEIARRFAAEGATVLIGDMDAGAAERMAENIRRAGGRARSAPLDVTSEANWKTALD' A
#
# COMPACT_ATOMS: atom_id res chain seq x y z
N MET A 1 -16.74 10.00 -0.86
CA MET A 1 -15.54 9.13 -0.80
C MET A 1 -15.94 7.73 -1.26
N ARG A 2 -15.33 7.19 -2.33
CA ARG A 2 -15.77 5.93 -2.97
C ARG A 2 -15.30 4.65 -2.26
N LEU A 3 -14.23 4.73 -1.46
CA LEU A 3 -13.57 3.58 -0.83
C LEU A 3 -13.57 3.66 0.70
N GLN A 4 -14.47 4.46 1.28
CA GLN A 4 -14.60 4.60 2.72
C GLN A 4 -14.77 3.22 3.39
N ASN A 5 -14.02 2.99 4.47
CA ASN A 5 -14.02 1.75 5.25
C ASN A 5 -13.60 0.50 4.47
N LYS A 6 -12.90 0.65 3.35
CA LYS A 6 -12.28 -0.46 2.62
C LYS A 6 -10.79 -0.57 2.96
N VAL A 7 -10.26 -1.78 2.87
CA VAL A 7 -8.82 -2.06 2.90
C VAL A 7 -8.38 -2.42 1.49
N ALA A 8 -7.28 -1.83 1.02
CA ALA A 8 -6.73 -2.09 -0.31
C ALA A 8 -5.25 -2.45 -0.21
N LEU A 9 -4.90 -3.68 -0.58
CA LEU A 9 -3.51 -4.07 -0.81
C LEU A 9 -3.15 -3.74 -2.26
N ILE A 10 -2.03 -3.04 -2.45
CA ILE A 10 -1.52 -2.64 -3.76
C ILE A 10 -0.12 -3.21 -3.92
N THR A 11 0.01 -4.21 -4.80
CA THR A 11 1.29 -4.79 -5.21
C THR A 11 2.04 -3.86 -6.15
N GLY A 12 3.36 -3.77 -6.03
CA GLY A 12 4.15 -2.75 -6.75
C GLY A 12 3.73 -1.33 -6.34
N GLY A 13 3.22 -1.18 -5.11
CA GLY A 13 2.58 0.05 -4.65
C GLY A 13 3.56 1.18 -4.35
N ALA A 14 4.88 0.94 -4.40
CA ALA A 14 5.87 1.94 -4.06
C ALA A 14 6.27 2.86 -5.22
N ALA A 15 5.92 2.51 -6.47
CA ALA A 15 6.33 3.26 -7.66
C ALA A 15 5.28 3.28 -8.78
N GLY A 16 5.50 4.15 -9.77
CA GLY A 16 4.74 4.22 -11.01
C GLY A 16 3.22 4.29 -10.79
N ILE A 17 2.49 3.44 -11.52
CA ILE A 17 1.01 3.37 -11.45
C ILE A 17 0.55 2.93 -10.07
N GLY A 18 1.22 1.96 -9.44
CA GLY A 18 0.84 1.45 -8.12
C GLY A 18 0.87 2.55 -7.04
N ALA A 19 1.90 3.40 -7.07
CA ALA A 19 2.00 4.55 -6.16
C ALA A 19 0.84 5.55 -6.33
N GLU A 20 0.45 5.84 -7.56
CA GLU A 20 -0.65 6.78 -7.81
C GLU A 20 -2.01 6.17 -7.43
N ILE A 21 -2.22 4.88 -7.69
CA ILE A 21 -3.40 4.15 -7.19
C ILE A 21 -3.45 4.22 -5.67
N ALA A 22 -2.33 4.03 -4.98
CA ALA A 22 -2.27 4.08 -3.52
C ALA A 22 -2.65 5.46 -2.98
N ARG A 23 -2.10 6.54 -3.56
CA ARG A 23 -2.50 7.91 -3.20
C ARG A 23 -3.98 8.14 -3.43
N ARG A 24 -4.47 7.78 -4.61
CA ARG A 24 -5.88 7.97 -4.98
C ARG A 24 -6.81 7.19 -4.06
N PHE A 25 -6.47 5.95 -3.74
CA PHE A 25 -7.31 5.08 -2.91
C PHE A 25 -7.37 5.59 -1.47
N ALA A 26 -6.25 6.03 -0.91
CA ALA A 26 -6.21 6.65 0.40
C ALA A 26 -7.04 7.95 0.43
N ALA A 27 -6.94 8.80 -0.61
CA ALA A 27 -7.74 10.01 -0.74
C ALA A 27 -9.26 9.70 -0.87
N GLU A 28 -9.62 8.55 -1.43
CA GLU A 28 -11.00 8.06 -1.51
C GLU A 28 -11.47 7.31 -0.23
N GLY A 29 -10.64 7.28 0.82
CA GLY A 29 -11.01 6.83 2.17
C GLY A 29 -10.62 5.40 2.50
N ALA A 30 -9.85 4.74 1.65
CA ALA A 30 -9.33 3.41 1.94
C ALA A 30 -8.22 3.46 3.01
N THR A 31 -8.06 2.36 3.74
CA THR A 31 -6.80 2.02 4.40
C THR A 31 -5.96 1.23 3.41
N VAL A 32 -4.78 1.74 3.06
CA VAL A 32 -3.95 1.16 1.99
C VAL A 32 -2.77 0.38 2.58
N LEU A 33 -2.53 -0.83 2.07
CA LEU A 33 -1.31 -1.58 2.34
C LEU A 33 -0.43 -1.53 1.09
N ILE A 34 0.77 -0.97 1.23
CA ILE A 34 1.77 -0.87 0.16
C ILE A 34 2.59 -2.15 0.16
N GLY A 35 2.36 -3.02 -0.81
CA GLY A 35 3.15 -4.23 -1.04
C GLY A 35 4.20 -3.98 -2.12
N ASP A 36 5.48 -4.12 -1.79
CA ASP A 36 6.57 -4.00 -2.75
C ASP A 36 7.78 -4.83 -2.30
N MET A 37 8.63 -5.26 -3.23
CA MET A 37 9.87 -5.97 -2.89
C MET A 37 10.87 -5.01 -2.20
N ASP A 38 10.86 -3.73 -2.58
CA ASP A 38 11.65 -2.71 -1.88
C ASP A 38 10.88 -2.20 -0.65
N ALA A 39 11.17 -2.81 0.50
CA ALA A 39 10.60 -2.43 1.79
C ALA A 39 10.80 -0.94 2.13
N GLY A 40 11.96 -0.37 1.77
CA GLY A 40 12.25 1.03 2.03
C GLY A 40 11.41 1.96 1.16
N ALA A 41 11.21 1.62 -0.10
CA ALA A 41 10.32 2.37 -1.00
C ALA A 41 8.86 2.25 -0.55
N ALA A 42 8.43 1.06 -0.14
CA ALA A 42 7.08 0.83 0.38
C ALA A 42 6.80 1.69 1.62
N GLU A 43 7.73 1.75 2.59
CA GLU A 43 7.55 2.56 3.80
C GLU A 43 7.56 4.06 3.48
N ARG A 44 8.44 4.54 2.61
CA ARG A 44 8.41 5.95 2.16
C ARG A 44 7.07 6.32 1.54
N MET A 45 6.47 5.43 0.76
CA MET A 45 5.17 5.65 0.15
C MET A 45 4.04 5.66 1.19
N ALA A 46 4.05 4.73 2.15
CA ALA A 46 3.09 4.70 3.25
C ALA A 46 3.18 5.96 4.12
N GLU A 47 4.38 6.40 4.49
CA GLU A 47 4.63 7.65 5.22
C GLU A 47 4.09 8.87 4.45
N ASN A 48 4.32 8.95 3.14
CA ASN A 48 3.78 10.03 2.31
C ASN A 48 2.24 10.08 2.35
N ILE A 49 1.57 8.93 2.31
CA ILE A 49 0.10 8.87 2.44
C ILE A 49 -0.34 9.31 3.84
N ARG A 50 0.33 8.82 4.88
CA ARG A 50 0.02 9.19 6.29
C ARG A 50 0.18 10.70 6.50
N ARG A 51 1.24 11.32 5.98
CA ARG A 51 1.46 12.78 6.03
C ARG A 51 0.39 13.59 5.29
N ALA A 52 -0.19 13.03 4.23
CA ALA A 52 -1.30 13.63 3.51
C ALA A 52 -2.67 13.44 4.19
N GLY A 53 -2.70 12.88 5.41
CA GLY A 53 -3.93 12.63 6.18
C GLY A 53 -4.65 11.33 5.82
N GLY A 54 -4.06 10.50 4.96
CA GLY A 54 -4.58 9.17 4.61
C GLY A 54 -4.17 8.09 5.62
N ARG A 55 -4.67 6.87 5.42
CA ARG A 55 -4.29 5.69 6.21
C ARG A 55 -3.49 4.73 5.34
N ALA A 56 -2.24 4.46 5.73
CA ALA A 56 -1.42 3.48 5.04
C ALA A 56 -0.48 2.69 5.96
N ARG A 57 -0.18 1.46 5.56
CA ARG A 57 0.89 0.58 6.07
C ARG A 57 1.75 0.11 4.90
N SER A 58 2.95 -0.37 5.18
CA SER A 58 3.81 -1.03 4.20
C SER A 58 4.06 -2.48 4.59
N ALA A 59 4.30 -3.34 3.60
CA ALA A 59 4.77 -4.71 3.78
C ALA A 59 5.72 -5.08 2.64
N PRO A 60 6.89 -5.68 2.93
CA PRO A 60 7.69 -6.34 1.91
C PRO A 60 6.85 -7.44 1.26
N LEU A 61 6.75 -7.42 -0.06
CA LEU A 61 5.95 -8.38 -0.81
C LEU A 61 6.59 -8.72 -2.16
N ASP A 62 7.12 -9.93 -2.25
CA ASP A 62 7.36 -10.64 -3.50
C ASP A 62 6.10 -11.42 -3.88
N VAL A 63 5.45 -10.95 -4.95
CA VAL A 63 4.19 -11.52 -5.45
C VAL A 63 4.33 -12.95 -5.96
N THR A 64 5.56 -13.42 -6.24
CA THR A 64 5.84 -14.78 -6.69
C THR A 64 5.92 -15.80 -5.55
N SER A 65 5.96 -15.33 -4.29
CA SER A 65 6.12 -16.18 -3.11
C SER A 65 4.83 -16.25 -2.28
N GLU A 66 4.19 -17.43 -2.27
CA GLU A 66 2.98 -17.67 -1.47
C GLU A 66 3.21 -17.44 0.04
N ALA A 67 4.40 -17.80 0.54
CA ALA A 67 4.75 -17.55 1.94
C ALA A 67 4.78 -16.05 2.25
N ASN A 68 5.26 -15.23 1.30
CA ASN A 68 5.35 -13.79 1.48
C ASN A 68 3.97 -13.13 1.46
N TRP A 69 3.02 -13.67 0.68
CA TRP A 69 1.61 -13.26 0.76
C TRP A 69 1.00 -13.47 2.15
N LYS A 70 1.29 -14.59 2.81
CA LYS A 70 0.79 -14.86 4.17
C LYS A 70 1.35 -13.85 5.15
N THR A 71 2.67 -13.69 5.18
CA THR A 71 3.34 -12.71 6.06
C THR A 71 2.88 -11.26 5.83
N ALA A 72 2.60 -10.86 4.59
CA ALA A 72 2.16 -9.49 4.28
C ALA A 72 0.71 -9.19 4.71
N LEU A 73 -0.13 -10.21 4.86
CA LEU A 73 -1.56 -10.08 5.17
C LEU A 73 -1.90 -10.32 6.65
N ASP A 74 -0.97 -10.88 7.42
CA ASP A 74 -1.08 -11.07 8.88
C ASP A 74 -1.07 -9.73 9.65
#